data_AF-A0A150GH24-F1
#
_entry.id   AF-A0A150GH24-F1
#
_cell.length_a   1.000
_cell.length_b   1.000
_cell.length_c   1.000
_cell.angle_alpha   90.00
_cell.angle_beta   90.00
_cell.angle_gamma   90.00
#
_symmetry.space_group_name_H-M   'P 1'
#
loop_
_entity.id
_entity.type
_entity.pdbx_description
1 polymer ?
#
loop_
_entity_poly.entity_id
_entity_poly.type
_entity_poly.pdbx_seq_one_letter_code
_entity_poly.pdbx_strand_id
1 'polypeptide(L)'
;MQPIPPPGPEPGSAPARSSRRHRTGLTLAHCVARGLVRVGSTIVTVGTSGEGYNVDITQRGDIVYGGVLYQSLSTFALAVLRCRNIHRLACDGWHEVRLGGVKMVEFRKRCVELMVEAGELSKDGSVPRRPGHEGTGAEDAQQQQQQQRPMS
;
A
#
# COMPACT_ATOMS: atom_id res chain seq x y z
N MET A 1 27.67 42.19 23.64
CA MET A 1 27.20 41.16 22.69
C MET A 1 26.22 40.27 23.43
N GLN A 2 24.94 40.23 23.03
CA GLN A 2 23.95 39.34 23.64
C GLN A 2 23.82 38.05 22.80
N PRO A 3 23.60 36.87 23.41
CA PRO A 3 23.41 35.63 22.67
C PRO A 3 22.04 35.57 22.00
N ILE A 4 22.00 35.05 20.77
CA ILE A 4 20.79 34.81 19.98
C ILE A 4 20.08 33.57 20.57
N PRO A 5 18.78 33.63 20.92
CA PRO A 5 18.06 32.45 21.40
C PRO A 5 17.86 31.42 20.27
N PRO A 6 17.82 30.11 20.58
CA PRO A 6 17.56 29.08 19.57
C PRO A 6 16.12 29.19 19.04
N PRO A 7 15.88 28.87 17.75
CA PRO A 7 14.53 28.84 17.20
C PRO A 7 13.71 27.76 17.90
N GLY A 8 12.57 28.15 18.45
CA GLY A 8 11.61 27.23 19.08
C GLY A 8 10.94 26.30 18.05
N PRO A 9 10.35 25.18 18.50
CA PRO A 9 9.65 24.26 17.63
C PRO A 9 8.37 24.92 17.07
N GLU A 10 8.28 25.07 15.76
CA GLU A 10 7.08 25.56 15.10
C GLU A 10 5.93 24.54 15.19
N PRO A 11 4.76 24.89 15.74
CA PRO A 11 3.59 24.03 15.72
C PRO A 11 2.82 24.29 14.41
N GLY A 12 3.11 23.54 13.36
CA GLY A 12 2.54 23.87 12.05
C GLY A 12 2.73 22.85 10.95
N SER A 13 2.34 21.59 11.15
CA SER A 13 2.06 20.71 10.02
C SER A 13 0.83 19.86 10.31
N ALA A 14 -0.32 20.45 9.97
CA ALA A 14 -1.57 19.73 9.88
C ALA A 14 -1.36 18.49 8.98
N PRO A 15 -1.90 17.31 9.35
CA PRO A 15 -1.74 16.12 8.55
C PRO A 15 -2.41 16.35 7.19
N ALA A 16 -1.62 16.31 6.13
CA ALA A 16 -2.10 16.32 4.76
C ALA A 16 -3.14 15.21 4.60
N ARG A 17 -4.42 15.60 4.49
CA ARG A 17 -5.52 14.71 4.12
C ARG A 17 -5.35 14.36 2.63
N SER A 18 -4.39 13.50 2.32
CA SER A 18 -4.35 12.88 1.00
C SER A 18 -5.58 11.98 0.86
N SER A 19 -6.40 12.34 -0.13
CA SER A 19 -7.54 11.59 -0.61
C SER A 19 -7.20 10.09 -0.65
N ARG A 20 -7.97 9.28 0.08
CA ARG A 20 -7.93 7.82 0.01
C ARG A 20 -8.33 7.40 -1.40
N ARG A 21 -7.37 7.36 -2.33
CA ARG A 21 -7.53 6.56 -3.53
C ARG A 21 -7.68 5.13 -3.04
N HIS A 22 -8.87 4.56 -3.22
CA HIS A 22 -9.12 3.12 -3.11
C HIS A 22 -8.19 2.39 -4.08
N ARG A 23 -6.94 2.17 -3.67
CA ARG A 23 -6.12 1.12 -4.28
C ARG A 23 -6.73 -0.18 -3.79
N THR A 24 -7.37 -0.90 -4.69
CA THR A 24 -7.84 -2.30 -4.55
C THR A 24 -6.66 -3.29 -4.37
N GLY A 25 -5.56 -2.84 -3.77
CA GLY A 25 -4.33 -3.61 -3.62
C GLY A 25 -3.99 -3.80 -2.14
N LEU A 26 -3.38 -4.94 -1.84
CA LEU A 26 -2.89 -5.29 -0.52
C LEU A 26 -1.97 -4.20 0.07
N THR A 27 -2.25 -3.79 1.30
CA THR A 27 -1.52 -2.74 2.03
C THR A 27 -0.94 -3.26 3.35
N LEU A 28 -0.04 -2.51 3.97
CA LEU A 28 0.50 -2.83 5.29
C LEU A 28 -0.61 -2.94 6.35
N ALA A 29 -1.70 -2.19 6.21
CA ALA A 29 -2.86 -2.26 7.08
C ALA A 29 -3.47 -3.67 7.15
N HIS A 30 -3.47 -4.40 6.03
CA HIS A 30 -3.99 -5.77 6.00
C HIS A 30 -3.08 -6.72 6.80
N CYS A 31 -1.76 -6.52 6.72
CA CYS A 31 -0.80 -7.30 7.52
C CYS A 31 -0.95 -7.02 9.01
N VAL A 32 -1.21 -5.76 9.39
CA VAL A 32 -1.49 -5.37 10.78
C VAL A 32 -2.80 -5.97 11.28
N ALA A 33 -3.88 -5.86 10.49
CA ALA A 33 -5.20 -6.38 10.85
C ALA A 33 -5.19 -7.90 11.07
N ARG A 34 -4.33 -8.63 10.35
CA ARG A 34 -4.16 -10.09 10.48
C ARG A 34 -3.10 -10.50 11.51
N GLY A 35 -2.54 -9.56 12.26
CA GLY A 35 -1.55 -9.83 13.29
C GLY A 35 -0.17 -10.27 12.78
N LEU A 36 0.09 -10.15 11.47
CA LEU A 36 1.39 -10.47 10.88
C LEU A 36 2.45 -9.41 11.21
N VAL A 37 2.01 -8.16 11.41
CA VAL A 37 2.85 -7.04 11.78
C VAL A 37 2.31 -6.42 13.06
N ARG A 38 3.17 -6.30 14.07
CA ARG A 38 2.81 -5.71 15.36
C ARG A 38 2.76 -4.18 15.26
N VAL A 39 1.74 -3.60 15.88
CA VAL A 39 1.59 -2.15 16.07
C VAL A 39 2.53 -1.66 17.16
N GLY A 40 3.09 -0.46 16.98
CA GLY A 40 4.00 0.21 17.91
C GLY A 40 5.43 0.28 17.39
N SER A 41 6.34 0.66 18.30
CA SER A 41 7.74 0.89 17.99
C SER A 41 8.44 -0.43 17.63
N THR A 42 9.16 -0.41 16.53
CA THR A 42 9.92 -1.55 16.02
C THR A 42 11.12 -1.08 15.20
N ILE A 43 12.05 -1.99 14.96
CA ILE A 43 13.23 -1.75 14.13
C ILE A 43 13.04 -2.44 12.79
N VAL A 44 13.13 -1.67 11.72
CA VAL A 44 13.12 -2.17 10.34
C VAL A 44 14.45 -1.92 9.67
N THR A 45 14.88 -2.77 8.74
CA THR A 45 16.04 -2.48 7.90
C THR A 45 15.60 -2.18 6.48
N VAL A 46 16.30 -1.26 5.81
CA VAL A 46 15.96 -0.82 4.45
C VAL A 46 17.14 -1.03 3.51
N GLY A 47 16.91 -1.80 2.46
CA GLY A 47 17.90 -2.18 1.45
C GLY A 47 18.89 -3.23 1.95
N THR A 48 20.14 -3.14 1.49
CA THR A 48 21.23 -4.08 1.78
C THR A 48 22.17 -3.63 2.90
N SER A 49 22.00 -2.40 3.39
CA SER A 49 22.93 -1.75 4.34
C SER A 49 23.00 -2.41 5.73
N GLY A 50 22.03 -3.25 6.08
CA GLY A 50 21.89 -3.81 7.43
C GLY A 50 21.48 -2.80 8.52
N GLU A 51 21.63 -1.50 8.28
CA GLU A 51 21.20 -0.42 9.18
C GLU A 51 19.72 -0.52 9.58
N GLY A 52 19.48 -0.46 10.89
CA GLY A 52 18.16 -0.51 11.51
C GLY A 52 17.59 0.89 11.78
N TYR A 53 16.33 1.07 11.41
CA TYR A 53 15.56 2.30 11.57
C TYR A 53 14.45 2.06 12.58
N ASN A 54 14.43 2.85 13.65
CA ASN A 54 13.34 2.81 14.62
C ASN A 54 12.12 3.53 14.03
N VAL A 55 11.02 2.81 13.89
CA VAL A 55 9.77 3.28 13.32
C VAL A 55 8.60 2.87 14.20
N ASP A 56 7.53 3.66 14.20
CA ASP A 56 6.26 3.27 14.80
C ASP A 56 5.28 2.85 13.71
N ILE A 57 4.75 1.63 13.80
CA ILE A 57 3.71 1.14 12.90
C ILE A 57 2.35 1.39 13.55
N THR A 58 1.46 2.09 12.85
CA THR A 58 0.12 2.40 13.35
C THR A 58 -0.88 1.29 13.01
N GLN A 59 -2.05 1.29 13.68
CA GLN A 59 -3.16 0.37 13.36
C GLN A 59 -3.66 0.52 11.91
N ARG A 60 -3.45 1.68 11.28
CA ARG A 60 -3.82 1.94 9.88
C ARG A 60 -2.80 1.44 8.87
N GLY A 61 -1.69 0.87 9.33
CA GLY A 61 -0.57 0.48 8.47
C GLY A 61 0.25 1.67 7.96
N ASP A 62 0.10 2.85 8.57
CA ASP A 62 1.03 3.97 8.37
C ASP A 62 2.30 3.74 9.19
N ILE A 63 3.43 4.25 8.69
CA ILE A 63 4.76 4.15 9.31
C ILE A 63 5.17 5.55 9.76
N VAL A 64 5.50 5.74 11.03
CA VAL A 64 6.04 6.99 11.55
C VAL A 64 7.55 6.83 11.73
N TYR A 65 8.33 7.70 11.09
CA TYR A 65 9.79 7.71 11.19
C TYR A 65 10.29 9.15 11.34
N GLY A 66 11.05 9.42 12.40
CA GLY A 66 11.57 10.77 12.69
C GLY A 66 10.47 11.84 12.82
N GLY A 67 9.29 11.47 13.32
CA GLY A 67 8.12 12.36 13.41
C GLY A 67 7.34 12.54 12.09
N VAL A 68 7.78 11.93 10.99
CA VAL A 68 7.12 12.01 9.69
C VAL A 68 6.26 10.78 9.44
N LEU A 69 5.01 11.00 9.02
CA LEU A 69 4.06 9.94 8.69
C LEU A 69 4.19 9.52 7.21
N TYR A 70 4.39 8.22 6.98
CA TYR A 70 4.44 7.60 5.67
C TYR A 70 3.28 6.61 5.49
N GLN A 71 2.48 6.81 4.44
CA GLN A 71 1.27 6.02 4.18
C GLN A 71 1.54 4.66 3.50
N SER A 72 2.79 4.37 3.15
CA SER A 72 3.18 3.12 2.51
C SER A 72 4.64 2.77 2.76
N LEU A 73 4.94 1.47 2.69
CA LEU A 73 6.31 0.96 2.72
C LEU A 73 7.18 1.58 1.62
N SER A 74 6.65 1.74 0.41
CA SER A 74 7.43 2.28 -0.72
C SER A 74 7.81 3.74 -0.48
N THR A 75 6.91 4.56 0.06
CA THR A 75 7.22 5.97 0.37
C THR A 75 8.23 6.09 1.50
N PHE A 76 8.10 5.27 2.54
CA PHE A 76 9.08 5.22 3.64
C PHE A 76 10.46 4.75 3.14
N ALA A 77 10.51 3.62 2.45
CA ALA A 77 11.74 3.04 1.93
C ALA A 77 12.45 4.01 0.97
N LEU A 78 11.70 4.65 0.07
CA LEU A 78 12.26 5.63 -0.85
C LEU A 78 12.85 6.84 -0.12
N ALA A 79 12.18 7.35 0.92
CA ALA A 79 12.70 8.45 1.73
C ALA A 79 14.02 8.09 2.40
N VAL A 80 14.10 6.92 3.02
CA VAL A 80 15.32 6.40 3.65
C VAL A 80 16.44 6.18 2.62
N LEU A 81 16.12 5.59 1.48
CA LEU A 81 17.11 5.29 0.44
C LEU A 81 17.63 6.55 -0.25
N ARG A 82 16.83 7.63 -0.31
CA ARG A 82 17.26 8.93 -0.82
C ARG A 82 18.27 9.64 0.06
N CYS A 83 18.29 9.35 1.36
CA CYS A 83 19.36 9.83 2.25
C CYS A 83 20.74 9.31 1.82
N ARG A 84 20.80 8.18 1.09
CA ARG A 84 22.04 7.57 0.58
C ARG A 84 22.28 7.89 -0.90
N ASN A 85 21.22 7.90 -1.69
CA ASN A 85 21.27 8.24 -3.11
C ASN A 85 20.10 9.15 -3.47
N ILE A 86 20.37 10.45 -3.52
CA ILE A 86 19.35 11.48 -3.77
C ILE A 86 18.69 11.34 -5.15
N HIS A 87 19.37 10.74 -6.12
CA HIS A 87 18.85 10.52 -7.47
C HIS A 87 17.91 9.32 -7.58
N ARG A 88 17.68 8.55 -6.50
CA ARG A 88 16.76 7.41 -6.53
C ARG A 88 15.32 7.89 -6.74
N LEU A 89 14.74 7.52 -7.88
CA LEU A 89 13.39 7.94 -8.28
C LEU A 89 12.29 6.99 -7.81
N ALA A 90 12.59 5.69 -7.74
CA ALA A 90 11.62 4.66 -7.41
C ALA A 90 12.24 3.56 -6.53
N CYS A 91 11.37 2.90 -5.78
CA CYS A 91 11.70 1.82 -4.87
C CYS A 91 10.46 0.92 -4.70
N ASP A 92 10.67 -0.39 -4.64
CA ASP A 92 9.64 -1.33 -4.19
C ASP A 92 9.80 -1.60 -2.69
N GLY A 93 9.02 -0.88 -1.87
CA GLY A 93 9.12 -0.98 -0.42
C GLY A 93 8.86 -2.38 0.14
N TRP A 94 8.14 -3.26 -0.58
CA TRP A 94 7.92 -4.63 -0.11
C TRP A 94 9.19 -5.48 -0.19
N HIS A 95 10.01 -5.28 -1.21
CA HIS A 95 11.26 -6.01 -1.39
C HIS A 95 12.43 -5.41 -0.62
N GLU A 96 12.34 -4.11 -0.32
CA GLU A 96 13.43 -3.30 0.23
C GLU A 96 13.37 -3.20 1.75
N VAL A 97 12.19 -3.33 2.36
CA VAL A 97 12.03 -3.27 3.82
C VAL A 97 12.05 -4.67 4.41
N ARG A 98 12.74 -4.82 5.56
CA ARG A 98 12.72 -6.03 6.38
C ARG A 98 12.30 -5.70 7.81
N LEU A 99 11.55 -6.61 8.42
CA LEU A 99 11.13 -6.58 9.81
C LEU A 99 11.67 -7.85 10.49
N GLY A 100 12.47 -7.69 11.55
CA GLY A 100 13.11 -8.84 12.20
C GLY A 100 13.97 -9.69 11.25
N GLY A 101 14.62 -9.06 10.27
CA GLY A 101 15.43 -9.75 9.24
C GLY A 101 14.63 -10.33 8.06
N VAL A 102 13.31 -10.49 8.18
CA VAL A 102 12.44 -11.05 7.15
C VAL A 102 11.94 -9.95 6.21
N LYS A 103 11.97 -10.18 4.89
CA LYS A 103 11.50 -9.19 3.91
C LYS A 103 9.99 -9.00 3.98
N MET A 104 9.53 -7.75 3.83
CA MET A 104 8.10 -7.40 3.86
C MET A 104 7.28 -8.10 2.76
N VAL A 105 7.90 -8.48 1.64
CA VAL A 105 7.26 -9.30 0.59
C VAL A 105 6.78 -10.66 1.10
N GLU A 106 7.44 -11.25 2.10
CA GLU A 106 7.00 -12.53 2.68
C GLU A 106 5.75 -12.34 3.56
N PHE A 107 5.70 -11.27 4.35
CA PHE A 107 4.49 -10.89 5.07
C PHE A 107 3.34 -10.60 4.11
N ARG A 108 3.64 -9.96 2.96
CA ARG A 108 2.65 -9.71 1.90
C ARG A 108 2.07 -11.02 1.36
N LYS A 109 2.91 -12.00 1.01
CA LYS A 109 2.47 -13.33 0.53
C LYS A 109 1.59 -14.02 1.58
N ARG A 110 2.06 -14.05 2.84
CA ARG A 110 1.29 -14.67 3.93
C ARG A 110 -0.05 -13.98 4.16
N CYS A 111 -0.10 -12.66 3.99
CA CYS A 111 -1.35 -11.92 4.08
C CYS A 111 -2.32 -12.29 2.95
N VAL A 112 -1.83 -12.49 1.72
CA VAL A 112 -2.67 -12.98 0.60
C VAL A 112 -3.21 -14.37 0.91
N GLU A 113 -2.37 -15.30 1.37
CA GLU A 113 -2.79 -16.66 1.74
C GLU A 113 -3.92 -16.63 2.76
N LEU A 114 -3.78 -15.83 3.82
CA LEU A 114 -4.82 -15.68 4.84
C LEU A 114 -6.11 -15.02 4.29
N MET A 115 -6.01 -14.12 3.31
CA MET A 115 -7.19 -13.53 2.66
C MET A 115 -7.91 -14.53 1.77
N VAL A 116 -7.17 -15.42 1.08
CA VAL A 116 -7.73 -16.50 0.27
C VAL A 116 -8.38 -17.55 1.17
N GLU A 117 -7.73 -17.95 2.26
CA GLU A 117 -8.28 -18.89 3.26
C GLU A 117 -9.57 -18.35 3.91
N ALA A 118 -9.65 -17.04 4.16
CA ALA A 118 -10.85 -16.39 4.68
C ALA A 118 -11.96 -16.18 3.63
N GLY A 119 -11.72 -16.50 2.36
CA GLY A 119 -12.67 -16.27 1.26
C GLY A 119 -12.86 -14.80 0.88
N GLU A 120 -12.00 -13.89 1.34
CA GLU A 120 -12.04 -12.46 1.02
C GLU A 120 -11.42 -12.13 -0.35
N LEU A 121 -10.62 -13.06 -0.88
CA LEU A 121 -9.97 -12.94 -2.17
C LEU A 121 -10.15 -14.26 -2.93
N SER A 122 -10.65 -14.21 -4.18
CA SER A 122 -10.65 -15.41 -5.02
C SER A 122 -9.22 -15.85 -5.32
N LYS A 123 -9.01 -17.15 -5.53
CA LYS A 123 -7.72 -17.73 -5.93
C LYS A 123 -7.12 -17.07 -7.18
N ASP A 124 -7.97 -16.52 -8.06
CA ASP A 124 -7.59 -15.74 -9.25
C ASP A 124 -7.23 -14.28 -8.98
N GLY A 125 -7.14 -13.84 -7.71
CA GLY A 125 -6.84 -12.44 -7.35
C GLY A 125 -7.94 -11.44 -7.71
N SER A 126 -9.09 -11.91 -8.18
CA SER A 126 -10.27 -11.09 -8.46
C SER A 126 -11.12 -10.89 -7.20
N VAL A 127 -11.56 -9.66 -6.97
CA VAL A 127 -12.59 -9.37 -5.96
C VAL A 127 -13.86 -10.11 -6.37
N PRO A 128 -14.53 -10.84 -5.46
CA PRO A 128 -15.80 -11.49 -5.79
C PRO A 128 -16.78 -10.43 -6.31
N ARG A 129 -17.22 -10.58 -7.57
CA ARG A 129 -18.31 -9.78 -8.10
C ARG A 129 -19.53 -10.04 -7.22
N ARG A 130 -20.14 -8.98 -6.68
CA ARG A 130 -21.41 -9.08 -5.95
C ARG A 130 -22.40 -9.90 -6.78
N PRO A 131 -23.03 -10.95 -6.23
CA PRO A 131 -24.14 -11.60 -6.89
C PRO A 131 -25.32 -10.63 -6.87
N GLY A 132 -25.69 -10.09 -8.03
CA GLY A 132 -26.85 -9.19 -8.14
C GLY A 132 -26.77 -8.04 -9.14
N HIS A 133 -25.81 -8.02 -10.08
CA HIS A 133 -25.94 -7.14 -11.26
C HIS A 133 -25.94 -8.02 -12.50
N GLU A 134 -27.14 -8.54 -12.81
CA GLU A 134 -27.51 -8.96 -14.16
C GLU A 134 -27.21 -7.77 -15.08
N GLY A 135 -26.06 -7.86 -15.75
CA GLY A 135 -25.77 -7.04 -16.91
C GLY A 135 -26.77 -7.44 -17.98
N THR A 136 -27.81 -6.63 -18.10
CA THR A 136 -28.78 -6.58 -19.19
C THR A 136 -28.06 -6.82 -20.51
N GLY A 137 -28.28 -7.99 -21.10
CA GLY A 137 -27.82 -8.32 -22.44
C GLY A 137 -28.49 -7.38 -23.43
N ALA A 138 -27.73 -6.43 -23.96
CA ALA A 138 -28.16 -5.52 -24.99
C ALA A 138 -27.08 -5.42 -26.06
N GLU A 139 -26.73 -6.54 -26.70
CA GLU A 139 -25.86 -6.51 -27.89
C GLU A 139 -26.19 -7.54 -28.99
N ASP A 140 -27.17 -8.44 -28.81
CA ASP A 140 -27.45 -9.50 -29.79
C ASP A 140 -28.67 -9.25 -30.72
N ALA A 141 -29.36 -8.12 -30.60
CA ALA A 141 -30.61 -7.91 -31.34
C ALA A 141 -30.47 -7.21 -32.72
N GLN A 142 -29.29 -6.71 -33.09
CA GLN A 142 -29.16 -5.85 -34.28
C GLN A 142 -28.57 -6.52 -35.53
N GLN A 143 -28.15 -7.79 -35.47
CA GLN A 143 -27.48 -8.45 -36.59
C GLN A 143 -28.39 -9.36 -37.46
N GLN A 144 -29.62 -9.64 -37.04
CA GLN A 144 -30.54 -10.51 -37.80
C GLN A 144 -31.45 -9.79 -38.80
N GLN A 145 -31.53 -8.46 -38.78
CA GLN A 145 -32.47 -7.74 -39.67
C GLN A 145 -31.91 -7.44 -41.07
N GLN A 146 -30.66 -7.79 -41.36
CA GLN A 146 -30.04 -7.50 -42.66
C GLN A 146 -30.08 -8.67 -43.68
N GLN A 147 -30.64 -9.83 -43.32
CA GLN A 147 -30.70 -11.00 -44.21
C GLN A 147 -32.07 -11.26 -44.87
N GLN A 148 -33.05 -10.35 -44.77
CA GLN A 148 -34.33 -10.50 -45.47
C GLN A 148 -34.66 -9.28 -46.32
N ARG A 149 -33.97 -9.13 -47.47
CA ARG A 149 -34.54 -8.43 -48.64
C ARG A 149 -34.89 -9.48 -49.69
N PRO A 150 -36.17 -9.80 -49.89
CA PRO A 150 -36.62 -10.58 -51.05
C PRO A 150 -36.52 -9.73 -52.34
N MET A 151 -36.24 -10.43 -53.44
CA MET A 151 -36.17 -9.92 -54.81
C MET A 151 -37.47 -9.24 -55.24
N SER A 152 -37.34 -8.13 -55.97
CA SER A 152 -38.13 -7.81 -57.16
C SER A 152 -37.37 -6.78 -57.99
#